data_AF-A0A2V8D0D8-F1
#
_entry.id   AF-A0A2V8D0D8-F1
#
_cell.length_a   1.000
_cell.length_b   1.000
_cell.length_c   1.000
_cell.angle_alpha   90.00
_cell.angle_beta   90.00
_cell.angle_gamma   90.00
#
_symmetry.space_group_name_H-M   'P 1'
#
loop_
_entity.id
_entity.type
_entity.pdbx_description
1 polymer ?
#
loop_
_entity_poly.entity_id
_entity_poly.type
_entity_poly.pdbx_seq_one_letter_code
_entity_poly.pdbx_strand_id
1 'polypeptide(L)'
;TMPTRDMPIMDKNNGGTAVGYSATIAKAAAVSGVDIIINGHNAATTTPADLKLYSEFIADFVKFAQDAKKKRQDRGRCGEQLESACEVHRLRHPEPCARQG
;
A
#
# COMPACT_ATOMS: atom_id res chain seq x y z
N THR A 1 -13.19 9.27 3.13
CA THR A 1 -12.93 7.81 3.12
C THR A 1 -12.32 7.46 1.78
N MET A 2 -11.09 6.94 1.76
CA MET A 2 -10.51 6.39 0.53
C MET A 2 -11.36 5.21 0.03
N PRO A 3 -11.92 5.29 -1.18
CA PRO A 3 -12.87 4.30 -1.67
C PRO A 3 -12.24 2.93 -1.94
N THR A 4 -10.94 2.88 -2.23
CA THR A 4 -10.21 1.62 -2.41
C THR A 4 -8.78 1.73 -1.88
N ARG A 5 -8.34 0.75 -1.06
CA ARG A 5 -6.93 0.59 -0.64
C ARG A 5 -6.20 -0.33 -1.61
N ASP A 6 -6.29 -0.02 -2.90
CA ASP A 6 -5.63 -0.81 -3.92
C ASP A 6 -4.11 -0.63 -3.84
N MET A 7 -3.37 -1.70 -4.15
CA MET A 7 -1.92 -1.61 -4.25
C MET A 7 -1.57 -0.79 -5.50
N PRO A 8 -0.75 0.27 -5.38
CA PRO A 8 -0.34 1.02 -6.55
C PRO A 8 0.62 0.19 -7.41
N ILE A 9 0.62 0.44 -8.72
CA ILE A 9 1.61 -0.15 -9.63
C ILE A 9 2.99 0.40 -9.27
N MET A 10 3.93 -0.48 -8.94
CA MET A 10 5.29 -0.13 -8.57
C MET A 10 6.27 -0.71 -9.59
N ASP A 11 6.64 0.11 -10.57
CA ASP A 11 7.61 -0.28 -11.60
C ASP A 11 9.04 -0.03 -11.12
N LYS A 12 9.72 -1.11 -10.71
CA LYS A 12 11.12 -1.06 -10.27
C LYS A 12 12.06 -0.55 -11.36
N ASN A 13 11.77 -0.82 -12.64
CA ASN A 13 12.62 -0.38 -13.75
C ASN A 13 12.51 1.13 -14.01
N ASN A 14 11.46 1.75 -13.48
CA ASN A 14 11.21 3.18 -13.58
C ASN A 14 11.32 3.89 -12.21
N GLY A 15 12.09 3.32 -11.27
CA GLY A 15 12.34 3.91 -9.95
C GLY A 15 11.20 3.75 -8.93
N GLY A 16 10.12 3.05 -9.30
CA GLY A 16 9.00 2.73 -8.43
C GLY A 16 9.39 1.77 -7.31
N THR A 17 9.10 2.14 -6.07
CA THR A 17 9.34 1.27 -4.90
C THR A 17 8.22 1.41 -3.89
N ALA A 18 7.82 0.31 -3.25
CA ALA A 18 6.83 0.34 -2.19
C ALA A 18 7.25 1.19 -0.99
N VAL A 19 8.54 1.11 -0.64
CA VAL A 19 9.16 1.85 0.46
C VAL A 19 9.18 3.35 0.16
N GLY A 20 9.58 3.74 -1.05
CA GLY A 20 9.63 5.15 -1.45
C GLY A 20 8.22 5.72 -1.65
N TYR A 21 7.29 4.91 -2.13
CA TYR A 21 5.91 5.32 -2.36
C TYR A 21 5.21 5.67 -1.05
N SER A 22 5.26 4.81 -0.02
CA SER A 22 4.66 5.12 1.29
C SER A 22 5.22 6.42 1.89
N ALA A 23 6.54 6.61 1.83
CA ALA A 23 7.18 7.83 2.31
C ALA A 23 6.75 9.08 1.53
N THR A 24 6.55 8.96 0.22
CA THR A 24 6.10 10.06 -0.64
C THR A 24 4.66 10.47 -0.30
N ILE A 25 3.76 9.49 -0.17
CA ILE A 25 2.36 9.74 0.18
C ILE A 25 2.24 10.32 1.60
N ALA A 26 3.05 9.86 2.56
CA ALA A 26 3.09 10.43 3.90
C ALA A 26 3.50 11.91 3.91
N LYS A 27 4.49 12.29 3.08
CA LYS A 27 4.89 13.69 2.91
C LYS A 27 3.80 14.51 2.24
N ALA A 28 3.14 13.97 1.22
CA ALA A 28 2.03 14.63 0.54
C ALA A 28 0.85 14.89 1.50
N ALA A 29 0.57 13.96 2.41
CA ALA A 29 -0.47 14.11 3.43
C ALA A 29 -0.15 15.21 4.47
N ALA A 30 1.11 15.63 4.60
CA ALA A 30 1.56 16.64 5.54
C ALA A 30 1.59 18.07 4.95
N VAL A 31 1.23 18.24 3.67
CA VAL A 31 1.15 19.56 3.04
C VAL A 31 0.02 20.37 3.68
N SER A 32 0.35 21.56 4.20
CA SER A 32 -0.60 22.44 4.87
C SER A 32 -1.52 23.17 3.88
N GLY A 33 -2.75 23.46 4.31
CA GLY A 33 -3.71 24.25 3.53
C GLY A 33 -4.38 23.48 2.37
N VAL A 34 -4.34 22.14 2.41
CA VAL A 34 -5.03 21.27 1.47
C VAL A 34 -6.23 20.67 2.16
N ASP A 35 -7.43 20.93 1.64
CA ASP A 35 -8.67 20.34 2.16
C ASP A 35 -9.10 19.10 1.35
N ILE A 36 -8.85 19.15 0.04
CA ILE A 36 -9.32 18.15 -0.93
C ILE A 36 -8.19 17.78 -1.88
N ILE A 37 -8.06 16.48 -2.13
CA ILE A 37 -7.17 15.87 -3.10
C ILE A 37 -8.02 15.33 -4.24
N ILE A 38 -7.72 15.79 -5.45
CA ILE A 38 -8.30 15.27 -6.69
C ILE A 38 -7.45 14.09 -7.15
N ASN A 39 -8.05 12.91 -7.21
CA ASN A 39 -7.35 11.68 -7.59
C ASN A 39 -7.25 11.55 -9.12
N GLY A 40 -6.22 10.83 -9.60
CA GLY A 40 -6.00 10.64 -11.05
C GLY A 40 -6.87 9.57 -11.70
N HIS A 41 -6.96 8.37 -11.08
CA HIS A 41 -7.69 7.21 -11.63
C HIS A 41 -8.90 6.81 -10.80
N ASN A 42 -9.35 7.68 -9.89
CA ASN A 42 -10.51 7.42 -9.06
C ASN A 42 -11.41 8.66 -9.09
N ALA A 43 -12.71 8.47 -9.31
CA ALA A 43 -13.67 9.57 -9.42
C ALA A 43 -13.94 10.25 -8.06
N ALA A 44 -13.63 9.57 -6.96
CA ALA A 44 -13.77 10.13 -5.62
C ALA A 44 -12.65 11.13 -5.34
N THR A 45 -12.97 12.20 -4.63
CA THR A 45 -11.97 13.06 -3.97
C THR A 45 -11.61 12.49 -2.60
N THR A 46 -10.39 12.75 -2.15
CA THR A 46 -9.91 12.28 -0.85
C THR A 46 -9.39 13.43 0.00
N THR A 47 -9.21 13.19 1.29
CA THR A 47 -8.66 14.19 2.21
C THR A 47 -7.20 13.85 2.55
N PRO A 48 -6.42 14.82 3.07
CA PRO A 48 -5.08 14.52 3.58
C PRO A 48 -5.08 13.42 4.66
N ALA A 49 -6.13 13.35 5.49
CA ALA A 49 -6.29 12.29 6.48
C ALA A 49 -6.45 10.91 5.83
N ASP A 50 -7.24 10.82 4.75
CA ASP A 50 -7.36 9.59 3.98
C ASP A 50 -6.02 9.20 3.31
N LEU A 51 -5.28 10.19 2.82
CA LEU A 51 -3.97 9.98 2.19
C LEU A 51 -2.93 9.47 3.21
N LYS A 52 -3.00 9.96 4.45
CA LYS A 52 -2.20 9.46 5.57
C LYS A 52 -2.51 7.99 5.88
N LEU A 53 -3.79 7.64 6.00
CA LEU A 53 -4.21 6.24 6.23
C LEU A 53 -3.74 5.31 5.11
N TYR A 54 -3.74 5.79 3.86
CA TYR A 54 -3.22 5.03 2.74
C TYR A 54 -1.70 4.84 2.82
N SER A 55 -0.96 5.86 3.26
CA SER A 55 0.49 5.74 3.48
C SER A 55 0.85 4.70 4.55
N GLU A 56 0.06 4.64 5.63
CA GLU A 56 0.22 3.69 6.74
C GLU A 56 -0.06 2.25 6.26
N PHE A 57 -1.13 2.05 5.49
CA PHE A 57 -1.45 0.75 4.88
C PHE A 57 -0.30 0.21 4.02
N ILE A 58 0.29 1.06 3.15
CA ILE A 58 1.42 0.63 2.31
C ILE A 58 2.65 0.35 3.16
N ALA A 59 2.91 1.16 4.20
CA ALA A 59 4.03 0.93 5.12
C ALA A 59 3.90 -0.40 5.87
N ASP A 60 2.69 -0.76 6.31
CA ASP A 60 2.39 -2.03 6.97
C ASP A 60 2.59 -3.21 6.02
N PHE A 61 2.13 -3.11 4.78
CA PHE A 61 2.37 -4.13 3.77
C PHE A 61 3.87 -4.32 3.47
N VAL A 62 4.62 -3.21 3.35
CA VAL A 62 6.07 -3.24 3.14
C VAL A 62 6.78 -3.93 4.29
N LYS A 63 6.44 -3.57 5.52
CA LYS A 63 7.02 -4.18 6.73
C LYS A 63 6.74 -5.68 6.75
N PHE A 64 5.51 -6.06 6.46
CA PHE A 64 5.11 -7.45 6.36
C PHE A 64 5.90 -8.23 5.31
N ALA A 65 6.07 -7.67 4.10
CA ALA A 65 6.86 -8.29 3.04
C ALA A 65 8.35 -8.40 3.39
N GLN A 66 8.92 -7.39 4.05
CA GLN A 66 10.31 -7.41 4.53
C GLN A 66 10.52 -8.47 5.61
N ASP A 67 9.59 -8.58 6.56
CA ASP A 67 9.63 -9.60 7.61
C ASP A 67 9.48 -11.01 7.02
N ALA A 68 8.56 -11.19 6.06
CA ALA A 68 8.42 -12.44 5.33
C ALA A 68 9.69 -12.81 4.56
N LYS A 69 10.37 -11.83 3.95
CA LYS A 69 11.66 -12.05 3.26
C LYS A 69 12.77 -12.46 4.23
N LYS A 70 12.87 -11.82 5.40
CA LYS A 70 13.82 -12.22 6.46
C LYS A 70 13.55 -13.65 6.94
N LYS A 71 12.28 -14.00 7.16
CA LYS A 71 11.80 -15.35 7.51
C LYS A 71 11.77 -16.35 6.34
N ARG A 72 12.27 -15.95 5.18
CA ARG A 72 12.53 -16.83 4.02
C ARG A 72 14.02 -16.95 3.74
N GLN A 73 14.82 -16.01 4.26
CA GLN A 73 16.27 -16.07 4.18
C GLN A 73 16.85 -17.06 5.21
N ASP A 74 16.09 -17.39 6.26
CA ASP A 74 16.37 -18.49 7.20
C ASP A 74 15.91 -19.86 6.67
N ARG A 75 14.92 -19.93 5.77
CA ARG A 75 14.40 -21.16 5.15
C ARG A 75 14.29 -21.05 3.63
N GLY A 76 15.33 -21.51 2.92
CA GLY A 76 15.39 -21.46 1.46
C GLY A 76 14.19 -22.10 0.73
N ARG A 77 13.64 -21.37 -0.27
CA ARG A 77 12.47 -21.60 -1.16
C ARG A 77 11.12 -21.12 -0.61
N CYS A 78 10.16 -20.57 -1.36
CA CYS A 78 10.09 -19.82 -2.63
C CYS A 78 8.64 -19.26 -2.71
N GLY A 79 8.38 -18.14 -3.41
CA GLY A 79 7.06 -17.75 -3.99
C GLY A 79 5.77 -17.87 -3.17
N GLU A 80 5.19 -19.07 -3.08
CA GLU A 80 3.81 -19.38 -2.70
C GLU A 80 3.36 -18.87 -1.33
N GLN A 81 4.27 -18.88 -0.36
CA GLN A 81 3.95 -18.42 0.99
C GLN A 81 3.97 -16.88 1.14
N LEU A 82 4.24 -16.11 0.07
CA LEU A 82 4.03 -14.65 0.07
C LEU A 82 2.58 -14.30 -0.30
N GLU A 83 1.97 -15.09 -1.20
CA GLU A 83 0.55 -14.99 -1.55
C GLU A 83 -0.34 -15.34 -0.35
N SER A 84 -0.06 -16.47 0.32
CA SER A 84 -0.78 -16.87 1.53
C SER A 84 -0.60 -15.88 2.69
N ALA A 85 0.54 -15.19 2.72
CA ALA A 85 0.83 -14.14 3.67
C ALA A 85 0.04 -12.85 3.33
N CYS A 86 -0.07 -12.50 2.05
CA CYS A 86 -0.92 -11.42 1.55
C CYS A 86 -2.41 -11.70 1.85
N GLU A 87 -2.86 -12.95 1.73
CA GLU A 87 -4.19 -13.42 2.14
C GLU A 87 -4.43 -13.17 3.63
N VAL A 88 -3.48 -13.50 4.51
CA VAL A 88 -3.59 -13.26 5.95
C VAL A 88 -3.59 -11.76 6.30
N HIS A 89 -2.85 -10.93 5.55
CA HIS A 89 -2.91 -9.47 5.70
C HIS A 89 -4.27 -8.91 5.23
N ARG A 90 -4.81 -9.43 4.12
CA ARG A 90 -6.16 -9.13 3.63
C ARG A 90 -7.24 -9.49 4.66
N LEU A 91 -7.09 -10.59 5.40
CA LEU A 91 -7.99 -10.97 6.50
C LEU A 91 -7.93 -10.02 7.71
N ARG A 92 -6.79 -9.34 7.94
CA ARG A 92 -6.63 -8.35 9.04
C ARG A 92 -7.16 -6.96 8.68
N HIS A 93 -7.39 -6.70 7.40
CA HIS A 93 -7.95 -5.45 6.88
C HIS A 93 -9.16 -5.76 5.98
N PRO A 94 -10.32 -6.14 6.55
CA PRO A 94 -11.44 -6.77 5.83
C PRO A 94 -12.24 -5.85 4.88
N GLU A 95 -11.78 -4.63 4.63
CA GLU A 95 -12.44 -3.74 3.67
C GLU A 95 -12.21 -4.25 2.23
N PRO A 96 -13.24 -4.31 1.37
CA PRO A 96 -13.13 -4.97 0.08
C PRO A 96 -12.25 -4.15 -0.87
N CYS A 97 -11.01 -4.59 -1.07
CA CYS A 97 -10.24 -4.29 -2.27
C CYS A 97 -11.04 -4.85 -3.45
N ALA A 98 -11.72 -3.96 -4.18
CA ALA A 98 -12.58 -4.31 -5.31
C ALA A 98 -11.76 -5.14 -6.32
N ARG A 99 -12.22 -6.36 -6.62
CA ARG A 99 -11.74 -7.13 -7.76
C ARG A 99 -12.06 -6.33 -9.02
N GLN A 100 -11.07 -5.69 -9.61
CA GLN A 100 -11.18 -5.21 -10.99
C GLN A 100 -11.07 -6.43 -11.90
N GLY A 101 -12.20 -6.79 -12.51
CA GLY A 101 -12.28 -7.61 -13.72
C GLY A 101 -12.63 -6.74 -14.90
#